data_AF-A0A133SJV0-F1
#
_entry.id   AF-A0A133SJV0-F1
#
_cell.length_a   1.000
_cell.length_b   1.000
_cell.length_c   1.000
_cell.angle_alpha   90.00
_cell.angle_beta   90.00
_cell.angle_gamma   90.00
#
_symmetry.space_group_name_H-M   'P 1'
#
loop_
_entity.id
_entity.type
_entity.pdbx_description
1 polymer ?
#
loop_
_entity_poly.entity_id
_entity_poly.type
_entity_poly.pdbx_seq_one_letter_code
_entity_poly.pdbx_strand_id
1 'polypeptide(L)'
;MNRKTNQGIELNPQKDLLPVLGLDGKDVTKHFFLDFLSETCRCLPEAILSYELTVYPAESGCRLGWHDEFVSSPRLDNLTSVLASLLALVGADEADGLNVVALFDNEEVGSHTKQGADSAVLSRILGRIYHAFELTDDDLSADLAKGFMLSVDVAHAIHPNVPEKCDITNQPQMGRGVALKIASSQSYAGDAEAVAVLKGLCRKADIPYQIFMNRSDLPGGSTLGSLLSANLPIRTMDIGIPITAMHSCRELMGAADQDALTDLITAFFSHS
;
A
#
# COMPACT_ATOMS: atom_id res chain seq x y z
N MET A 1 -14.67 35.50 -1.52
CA MET A 1 -14.47 35.52 -2.99
C MET A 1 -13.02 35.87 -3.28
N ASN A 2 -12.17 34.87 -3.56
CA ASN A 2 -10.75 35.08 -3.83
C ASN A 2 -10.52 35.08 -5.36
N ARG A 3 -10.09 36.21 -5.93
CA ARG A 3 -9.85 36.34 -7.39
C ARG A 3 -8.54 35.69 -7.84
N LYS A 4 -7.69 35.24 -6.91
CA LYS A 4 -6.39 34.62 -7.17
C LYS A 4 -6.39 33.11 -6.96
N THR A 5 -7.54 32.45 -6.81
CA THR A 5 -7.62 31.01 -6.50
C THR A 5 -6.83 30.12 -7.45
N ASN A 6 -6.75 30.46 -8.74
CA ASN A 6 -6.01 29.67 -9.73
C ASN A 6 -4.48 29.86 -9.67
N GLN A 7 -3.97 30.69 -8.76
CA GLN A 7 -2.52 30.92 -8.58
C GLN A 7 -1.90 30.01 -7.50
N GLY A 8 -2.68 29.06 -6.97
CA GLY A 8 -2.33 28.26 -5.81
C GLY A 8 -2.74 28.96 -4.52
N ILE A 9 -3.47 28.25 -3.66
CA ILE A 9 -3.78 28.69 -2.30
C ILE A 9 -3.29 27.60 -1.36
N GLU A 10 -2.44 27.98 -0.41
CA GLU A 10 -2.13 27.14 0.74
C GLU A 10 -3.34 27.11 1.66
N LEU A 11 -3.94 25.92 1.83
CA LEU A 11 -5.09 25.73 2.71
C LEU A 11 -4.60 25.39 4.12
N ASN A 12 -5.15 26.05 5.13
CA ASN A 12 -4.88 25.73 6.52
C ASN A 12 -5.76 24.55 6.96
N PRO A 13 -5.20 23.39 7.37
CA PRO A 13 -6.02 22.23 7.72
C PRO A 13 -7.00 22.45 8.87
N GLN A 14 -6.62 23.26 9.87
CA GLN A 14 -7.44 23.54 11.06
C GLN A 14 -8.63 24.47 10.78
N LYS A 15 -8.59 25.22 9.67
CA LYS A 15 -9.57 26.26 9.36
C LYS A 15 -10.32 26.01 8.06
N ASP A 16 -9.58 25.68 7.00
CA ASP A 16 -10.09 25.64 5.63
C ASP A 16 -10.55 24.23 5.21
N LEU A 17 -10.16 23.19 5.97
CA LEU A 17 -10.53 21.79 5.69
C LEU A 17 -11.55 21.19 6.68
N LEU A 18 -12.14 22.02 7.55
CA LEU A 18 -13.19 21.55 8.46
C LEU A 18 -14.46 21.19 7.67
N PRO A 19 -14.97 19.94 7.79
CA PRO A 19 -16.15 19.52 7.05
C PRO A 19 -17.42 20.19 7.58
N VAL A 20 -18.36 20.46 6.67
CA VAL A 20 -19.70 20.93 7.03
C VAL A 20 -20.63 19.74 7.12
N LEU A 21 -21.11 19.42 8.33
CA LEU A 21 -21.98 18.26 8.56
C LEU A 21 -23.45 18.54 8.19
N GLY A 22 -23.94 19.76 8.42
CA GLY A 22 -25.33 20.11 8.17
C GLY A 22 -25.63 21.58 8.44
N LEU A 23 -26.85 21.99 8.12
CA LEU A 23 -27.41 23.28 8.49
C LEU A 23 -28.21 23.09 9.77
N ASP A 24 -27.94 23.90 10.79
CA ASP A 24 -28.75 23.85 12.00
C ASP A 24 -29.88 24.89 11.96
N GLY A 25 -31.08 24.45 12.32
CA GLY A 25 -32.23 25.31 12.63
C GLY A 25 -32.55 25.37 14.13
N LYS A 26 -31.77 24.66 14.95
CA LYS A 26 -31.82 24.60 16.42
C LYS A 26 -30.43 24.94 16.98
N ASP A 27 -30.29 25.00 18.31
CA ASP A 27 -29.00 25.22 18.94
C ASP A 27 -28.19 23.89 18.96
N VAL A 28 -27.02 23.88 18.32
CA VAL A 28 -26.06 22.76 18.40
C VAL A 28 -25.67 22.58 19.86
N THR A 29 -26.08 21.47 20.48
CA THR A 29 -25.67 21.16 21.85
C THR A 29 -24.21 20.74 21.88
N LYS A 30 -23.55 20.83 23.04
CA LYS A 30 -22.18 20.30 23.21
C LYS A 30 -22.08 18.79 22.99
N HIS A 31 -23.21 18.07 22.95
CA HIS A 31 -23.28 16.63 22.79
C HIS A 31 -23.72 16.20 21.38
N PHE A 32 -23.96 17.14 20.46
CA PHE A 32 -24.57 16.86 19.15
C PHE A 32 -23.89 15.71 18.39
N PHE A 33 -22.56 15.61 18.47
CA PHE A 33 -21.81 14.58 17.77
C PHE A 33 -21.96 13.21 18.41
N LEU A 34 -22.02 13.14 19.74
CA LEU A 34 -22.31 11.88 20.45
C LEU A 34 -23.75 11.44 20.21
N ASP A 35 -24.70 12.38 20.14
CA ASP A 35 -26.09 12.09 19.79
C ASP A 35 -26.17 11.51 18.37
N PHE A 36 -25.49 12.14 17.40
CA PHE A 36 -25.37 11.63 16.03
C PHE A 36 -24.77 10.22 15.97
N LEU A 37 -23.69 9.95 16.71
CA LEU A 37 -23.09 8.62 16.77
C LEU A 37 -24.01 7.61 17.48
N SER A 38 -24.69 8.02 18.54
CA SER A 38 -25.67 7.20 19.28
C SER A 38 -26.81 6.75 18.38
N GLU A 39 -27.38 7.66 17.59
CA GLU A 39 -28.41 7.36 16.60
C GLU A 39 -27.89 6.41 15.51
N THR A 40 -26.69 6.68 14.99
CA THR A 40 -26.05 5.86 13.94
C THR A 40 -25.74 4.44 14.42
N CYS A 41 -25.15 4.31 15.60
CA CYS A 41 -24.77 3.04 16.22
C CYS A 41 -25.94 2.34 16.94
N ARG A 42 -27.10 3.00 17.06
CA ARG A 42 -28.29 2.51 17.79
C ARG A 42 -27.98 2.08 19.22
N CYS A 43 -27.21 2.89 19.92
CA CYS A 43 -26.83 2.65 21.33
C CYS A 43 -27.09 3.90 22.16
N LEU A 44 -27.10 3.78 23.49
CA LEU A 44 -27.17 4.95 24.37
C LEU A 44 -25.88 5.79 24.23
N PRO A 45 -25.94 7.14 24.28
CA PRO A 45 -24.74 7.98 24.19
C PRO A 45 -23.66 7.60 25.22
N GLU A 46 -24.07 7.20 26.43
CA GLU A 46 -23.15 6.80 27.51
C GLU A 46 -22.44 5.48 27.23
N ALA A 47 -22.90 4.69 26.26
CA ALA A 47 -22.22 3.47 25.81
C ALA A 47 -21.05 3.77 24.85
N ILE A 48 -20.98 4.99 24.29
CA ILE A 48 -19.87 5.41 23.42
C ILE A 48 -18.73 5.93 24.29
N LEU A 49 -17.74 5.09 24.51
CA LEU A 49 -16.58 5.44 25.35
C LEU A 49 -15.52 6.26 24.59
N SER A 50 -15.37 6.01 23.29
CA SER A 50 -14.43 6.70 22.39
C SER A 50 -14.78 6.39 20.93
N TYR A 51 -14.23 7.15 19.99
CA TYR A 51 -14.39 6.93 18.54
C TYR A 51 -13.14 7.37 17.76
N GLU A 52 -12.90 6.70 16.64
CA GLU A 52 -11.93 7.07 15.61
C GLU A 52 -12.66 6.97 14.27
N LEU A 53 -12.70 8.07 13.51
CA LEU A 53 -13.52 8.20 12.30
C LEU A 53 -12.71 8.87 11.20
N THR A 54 -12.82 8.33 10.00
CA THR A 54 -12.15 8.87 8.80
C THR A 54 -13.19 9.40 7.84
N VAL A 55 -13.00 10.63 7.35
CA VAL A 55 -13.79 11.18 6.25
C VAL A 55 -13.18 10.72 4.93
N TYR A 56 -14.02 10.20 4.04
CA TYR A 56 -13.57 9.73 2.72
C TYR A 56 -14.64 10.02 1.65
N PRO A 57 -14.26 10.09 0.36
CA PRO A 57 -15.23 10.24 -0.73
C PRO A 57 -16.21 9.08 -0.78
N ALA A 58 -17.51 9.40 -0.81
CA ALA A 58 -18.57 8.39 -0.82
C ALA A 58 -18.76 7.74 -2.20
N GLU A 59 -18.21 8.34 -3.25
CA GLU A 59 -18.30 7.86 -4.62
C GLU A 59 -17.57 6.52 -4.79
N SER A 60 -18.23 5.57 -5.43
CA SER A 60 -17.61 4.30 -5.79
C SER A 60 -16.48 4.48 -6.82
N GLY A 61 -15.53 3.55 -6.80
CA GLY A 61 -14.56 3.42 -7.89
C GLY A 61 -15.25 3.11 -9.21
N CYS A 62 -14.65 3.51 -10.32
CA CYS A 62 -15.19 3.26 -11.66
C CYS A 62 -14.08 2.94 -12.67
N ARG A 63 -14.47 2.29 -13.77
CA ARG A 63 -13.66 2.25 -14.98
C ARG A 63 -13.84 3.55 -15.77
N LEU A 64 -12.78 3.96 -16.46
CA LEU A 64 -12.80 5.09 -17.37
C LEU A 64 -11.72 4.93 -18.45
N GLY A 65 -11.70 5.87 -19.40
CA GLY A 65 -10.92 5.78 -20.63
C GLY A 65 -11.84 5.52 -21.81
N TRP A 66 -11.31 5.65 -23.03
CA TRP A 66 -12.11 5.42 -24.23
C TRP A 66 -12.44 3.92 -24.41
N HIS A 67 -11.65 3.05 -23.79
CA HIS A 67 -11.76 1.59 -23.84
C HIS A 67 -11.84 0.94 -22.43
N ASP A 68 -12.25 1.70 -21.41
CA ASP A 68 -12.30 1.22 -20.00
C ASP A 68 -10.95 0.69 -19.48
N GLU A 69 -9.85 1.26 -19.98
CA GLU A 69 -8.47 0.83 -19.71
C GLU A 69 -7.94 1.26 -18.34
N PHE A 70 -8.62 2.18 -17.64
CA PHE A 70 -8.23 2.66 -16.33
C PHE A 70 -9.26 2.35 -15.24
N VAL A 71 -8.78 2.33 -14.00
CA VAL A 71 -9.60 2.33 -12.79
C VAL A 71 -9.29 3.59 -12.01
N SER A 72 -10.33 4.35 -11.64
CA SER A 72 -10.21 5.46 -10.70
C SER A 72 -11.03 5.18 -9.45
N SER A 73 -10.36 5.24 -8.30
CA SER A 73 -10.94 4.96 -6.99
C SER A 73 -10.20 5.73 -5.91
N PRO A 74 -10.84 6.05 -4.77
CA PRO A 74 -10.09 6.35 -3.55
C PRO A 74 -9.27 5.12 -3.11
N ARG A 75 -8.12 5.36 -2.48
CA ARG A 75 -7.33 4.37 -1.73
C ARG A 75 -6.80 3.20 -2.58
N LEU A 76 -6.48 3.44 -3.85
CA LEU A 76 -5.70 2.47 -4.63
C LEU A 76 -4.36 2.21 -3.92
N ASP A 77 -3.76 3.28 -3.43
CA ASP A 77 -2.75 3.26 -2.38
C ASP A 77 -3.40 2.95 -1.01
N ASN A 78 -3.19 1.79 -0.39
CA ASN A 78 -2.51 0.60 -0.89
C ASN A 78 -3.46 -0.62 -0.98
N LEU A 79 -4.78 -0.40 -1.14
CA LEU A 79 -5.77 -1.48 -1.20
C LEU A 79 -5.58 -2.41 -2.40
N THR A 80 -4.92 -1.93 -3.47
CA THR A 80 -4.59 -2.75 -4.65
C THR A 80 -3.62 -3.88 -4.29
N SER A 81 -2.60 -3.57 -3.49
CA SER A 81 -1.65 -4.54 -2.94
C SER A 81 -2.27 -5.47 -1.92
N VAL A 82 -3.15 -4.94 -1.04
CA VAL A 82 -3.92 -5.75 -0.09
C VAL A 82 -4.76 -6.80 -0.83
N LEU A 83 -5.52 -6.36 -1.83
CA LEU A 83 -6.38 -7.24 -2.62
C LEU A 83 -5.57 -8.33 -3.33
N ALA A 84 -4.50 -7.95 -4.03
CA ALA A 84 -3.64 -8.92 -4.73
C ALA A 84 -3.02 -9.95 -3.78
N SER A 85 -2.53 -9.49 -2.61
CA SER A 85 -1.91 -10.36 -1.61
C SER A 85 -2.91 -11.36 -1.01
N LEU A 86 -4.13 -10.89 -0.68
CA LEU A 86 -5.17 -11.76 -0.14
C LEU A 86 -5.68 -12.77 -1.18
N LEU A 87 -5.91 -12.33 -2.42
CA LEU A 87 -6.33 -13.23 -3.50
C LEU A 87 -5.29 -14.32 -3.76
N ALA A 88 -4.01 -13.95 -3.83
CA ALA A 88 -2.92 -14.89 -4.04
C ALA A 88 -2.78 -15.88 -2.88
N LEU A 89 -2.89 -15.43 -1.62
CA LEU A 89 -2.79 -16.32 -0.46
C LEU A 89 -3.97 -17.29 -0.37
N VAL A 90 -5.21 -16.82 -0.63
CA VAL A 90 -6.41 -17.67 -0.61
C VAL A 90 -6.40 -18.69 -1.75
N GLY A 91 -5.83 -18.31 -2.90
CA GLY A 91 -5.68 -19.19 -4.05
C GLY A 91 -4.43 -20.08 -4.02
N ALA A 92 -3.56 -19.95 -3.02
CA ALA A 92 -2.35 -20.76 -2.93
C ALA A 92 -2.67 -22.21 -2.56
N ASP A 93 -2.02 -23.15 -3.25
CA ASP A 93 -2.04 -24.58 -2.91
C ASP A 93 -1.15 -24.87 -1.68
N GLU A 94 -1.05 -26.15 -1.27
CA GLU A 94 -0.12 -26.57 -0.22
C GLU A 94 1.32 -26.11 -0.53
N ALA A 95 1.94 -25.41 0.43
CA ALA A 95 3.30 -24.93 0.31
C ALA A 95 4.28 -25.85 1.06
N ASP A 96 5.48 -26.03 0.52
CA ASP A 96 6.61 -26.63 1.23
C ASP A 96 7.26 -25.56 2.13
N GLY A 97 6.51 -25.09 3.13
CA GLY A 97 6.92 -24.00 4.01
C GLY A 97 5.76 -23.18 4.56
N LEU A 98 6.03 -21.91 4.87
CA LEU A 98 5.05 -20.98 5.46
C LEU A 98 4.80 -19.79 4.54
N ASN A 99 3.63 -19.75 3.91
CA ASN A 99 3.13 -18.56 3.22
C ASN A 99 2.50 -17.58 4.20
N VAL A 100 2.93 -16.32 4.16
CA VAL A 100 2.46 -15.26 5.06
C VAL A 100 2.10 -14.02 4.25
N VAL A 101 0.93 -13.46 4.53
CA VAL A 101 0.58 -12.08 4.18
C VAL A 101 0.43 -11.28 5.47
N ALA A 102 1.22 -10.22 5.60
CA ALA A 102 1.17 -9.30 6.73
C ALA A 102 0.70 -7.92 6.24
N LEU A 103 -0.44 -7.46 6.76
CA LEU A 103 -1.06 -6.19 6.41
C LEU A 103 -0.94 -5.24 7.60
N PHE A 104 -0.25 -4.11 7.42
CA PHE A 104 0.06 -3.16 8.48
C PHE A 104 -0.74 -1.87 8.33
N ASP A 105 -1.06 -1.26 9.47
CA ASP A 105 -1.66 0.08 9.54
C ASP A 105 -0.57 1.14 9.74
N ASN A 106 -0.93 2.42 9.61
CA ASN A 106 -0.08 3.58 9.93
C ASN A 106 1.19 3.74 9.07
N GLU A 107 1.24 3.11 7.90
CA GLU A 107 2.31 3.32 6.91
C GLU A 107 2.50 4.81 6.62
N GLU A 108 1.41 5.47 6.26
CA GLU A 108 1.30 6.88 5.84
C GLU A 108 1.68 7.91 6.93
N VAL A 109 1.88 7.44 8.16
CA VAL A 109 2.33 8.27 9.30
C VAL A 109 3.66 7.76 9.89
N GLY A 110 4.36 6.89 9.17
CA GLY A 110 5.73 6.45 9.46
C GLY A 110 5.86 5.07 10.11
N SER A 111 4.78 4.30 10.29
CA SER A 111 4.78 2.92 10.81
C SER A 111 5.29 2.68 12.25
N HIS A 112 5.68 3.72 12.99
CA HIS A 112 6.20 3.62 14.36
C HIS A 112 5.08 3.43 15.41
N THR A 113 4.22 2.43 15.21
CA THR A 113 3.09 2.12 16.09
C THR A 113 3.06 0.63 16.42
N LYS A 114 2.25 0.22 17.40
CA LYS A 114 2.13 -1.20 17.78
C LYS A 114 1.55 -2.10 16.67
N GLN A 115 0.83 -1.52 15.70
CA GLN A 115 0.22 -2.23 14.57
C GLN A 115 0.85 -1.86 13.21
N GLY A 116 1.83 -0.95 13.22
CA GLY A 116 2.63 -0.60 12.06
C GLY A 116 3.75 -1.60 11.82
N ALA A 117 4.42 -1.44 10.68
CA ALA A 117 5.45 -2.38 10.25
C ALA A 117 6.75 -2.26 11.04
N ASP A 118 7.05 -1.09 11.60
CA ASP A 118 8.15 -0.92 12.56
C ASP A 118 7.70 -1.35 13.96
N SER A 119 7.27 -2.60 14.08
CA SER A 119 6.82 -3.19 15.33
C SER A 119 7.25 -4.65 15.44
N ALA A 120 7.34 -5.13 16.68
CA ALA A 120 7.69 -6.52 16.96
C ALA A 120 6.54 -7.51 16.69
N VAL A 121 5.41 -7.07 16.10
CA VAL A 121 4.22 -7.92 15.99
C VAL A 121 4.46 -9.11 15.05
N LEU A 122 5.08 -8.88 13.89
CA LEU A 122 5.31 -9.93 12.90
C LEU A 122 6.33 -10.95 13.42
N SER A 123 7.48 -10.50 13.91
CA SER A 123 8.51 -11.40 14.45
C SER A 123 8.00 -12.24 15.62
N ARG A 124 7.18 -11.66 16.50
CA ARG A 124 6.55 -12.40 17.61
C ARG A 124 5.50 -13.40 17.13
N ILE A 125 4.72 -13.07 16.11
CA ILE A 125 3.75 -14.02 15.53
C ILE A 125 4.49 -15.19 14.89
N LEU A 126 5.53 -14.94 14.10
CA LEU A 126 6.36 -15.98 13.48
C LEU A 126 6.99 -16.90 14.53
N GLY A 127 7.62 -16.35 15.58
CA GLY A 127 8.17 -17.15 16.67
C GLY A 127 7.11 -18.03 17.37
N ARG A 128 5.90 -17.49 17.59
CA ARG A 128 4.80 -18.27 18.17
C ARG A 128 4.31 -19.39 17.25
N ILE A 129 4.30 -19.17 15.94
CA ILE A 129 3.97 -20.22 14.96
C ILE A 129 5.01 -21.34 15.05
N TYR A 130 6.29 -21.01 15.00
CA TYR A 130 7.38 -22.00 15.07
C TYR A 130 7.33 -22.81 16.36
N HIS A 131 7.19 -22.16 17.51
CA HIS A 131 7.07 -22.88 18.79
C HIS A 131 5.83 -23.77 18.88
N ALA A 132 4.73 -23.41 18.20
CA ALA A 132 3.54 -24.26 18.15
C ALA A 132 3.76 -25.56 17.36
N PHE A 133 4.74 -25.58 16.45
CA PHE A 133 5.21 -26.76 15.73
C PHE A 133 6.41 -27.44 16.41
N GLU A 134 6.71 -27.09 17.67
CA GLU A 134 7.87 -27.59 18.43
C GLU A 134 9.23 -27.24 17.78
N LEU A 135 9.25 -26.20 16.92
CA LEU A 135 10.47 -25.66 16.32
C LEU A 135 11.09 -24.57 17.21
N THR A 136 12.38 -24.35 17.00
CA THR A 136 13.22 -23.42 17.77
C THR A 136 13.38 -22.07 17.09
N ASP A 137 13.91 -21.09 17.83
CA ASP A 137 14.29 -19.79 17.26
C ASP A 137 15.43 -19.92 16.23
N ASP A 138 16.27 -20.95 16.36
CA ASP A 138 17.33 -21.26 15.40
C ASP A 138 16.74 -21.77 14.08
N ASP A 139 15.67 -22.58 14.13
CA ASP A 139 14.94 -23.02 12.94
C ASP A 139 14.29 -21.82 12.22
N LEU A 140 13.63 -20.93 12.97
CA LEU A 140 13.08 -19.69 12.42
C LEU A 140 14.17 -18.84 11.77
N SER A 141 15.31 -18.66 12.44
CA SER A 141 16.43 -17.88 11.90
C SER A 141 16.99 -18.50 10.62
N ALA A 142 17.11 -19.82 10.57
CA ALA A 142 17.58 -20.56 9.40
C ALA A 142 16.62 -20.44 8.21
N ASP A 143 15.31 -20.44 8.46
CA ASP A 143 14.30 -20.33 7.41
C ASP A 143 14.09 -18.88 6.95
N LEU A 144 14.19 -17.89 7.84
CA LEU A 144 14.24 -16.47 7.46
C LEU A 144 15.41 -16.16 6.52
N ALA A 145 16.57 -16.79 6.75
CA ALA A 145 17.75 -16.63 5.90
C ALA A 145 17.57 -17.21 4.48
N LYS A 146 16.67 -18.19 4.31
CA LYS A 146 16.29 -18.76 3.00
C LYS A 146 15.04 -18.09 2.40
N GLY A 147 14.25 -17.46 3.26
CA GLY A 147 12.96 -16.88 2.92
C GLY A 147 13.07 -15.67 2.01
N PHE A 148 11.92 -15.32 1.43
CA PHE A 148 11.77 -14.17 0.56
C PHE A 148 10.53 -13.38 0.98
N MET A 149 10.61 -12.06 0.95
CA MET A 149 9.51 -11.15 1.24
C MET A 149 9.28 -10.20 0.07
N LEU A 150 8.03 -10.03 -0.31
CA LEU A 150 7.61 -8.95 -1.19
C LEU A 150 7.08 -7.80 -0.33
N SER A 151 7.71 -6.63 -0.42
CA SER A 151 7.11 -5.40 0.08
C SER A 151 6.24 -4.82 -1.03
N VAL A 152 4.93 -4.99 -0.90
CA VAL A 152 3.98 -4.68 -1.96
C VAL A 152 3.30 -3.36 -1.65
N ASP A 153 3.65 -2.34 -2.42
CA ASP A 153 3.16 -0.99 -2.26
C ASP A 153 3.16 -0.30 -3.62
N VAL A 154 2.28 0.66 -3.88
CA VAL A 154 2.14 1.27 -5.20
C VAL A 154 3.43 1.96 -5.68
N ALA A 155 3.49 2.26 -6.98
CA ALA A 155 4.61 2.97 -7.60
C ALA A 155 4.10 4.18 -8.38
N HIS A 156 4.95 5.19 -8.59
CA HIS A 156 4.58 6.31 -9.45
C HIS A 156 4.71 5.94 -10.93
N ALA A 157 3.61 6.04 -11.67
CA ALA A 157 3.62 6.04 -13.12
C ALA A 157 4.12 7.38 -13.67
N ILE A 158 4.69 7.37 -14.88
CA ILE A 158 4.98 8.60 -15.62
C ILE A 158 3.67 9.37 -15.86
N HIS A 159 3.65 10.62 -15.42
CA HIS A 159 2.53 11.51 -15.67
C HIS A 159 2.76 12.28 -16.97
N PRO A 160 1.87 12.22 -17.97
CA PRO A 160 2.12 12.79 -19.30
C PRO A 160 2.29 14.32 -19.30
N ASN A 161 1.71 15.02 -18.32
CA ASN A 161 1.85 16.48 -18.19
C ASN A 161 3.07 16.94 -17.40
N VAL A 162 3.76 16.03 -16.69
CA VAL A 162 4.98 16.34 -15.90
C VAL A 162 6.01 15.21 -16.03
N PRO A 163 6.37 14.79 -17.26
CA PRO A 163 7.28 13.67 -17.48
C PRO A 163 8.66 13.90 -16.86
N GLU A 164 9.06 15.16 -16.69
CA GLU A 164 10.32 15.56 -16.06
C GLU A 164 10.43 15.13 -14.59
N LYS A 165 9.33 14.73 -13.92
CA LYS A 165 9.40 14.20 -12.55
C LYS A 165 9.85 12.74 -12.49
N CYS A 166 9.82 12.02 -13.61
CA CYS A 166 10.24 10.62 -13.68
C CYS A 166 11.73 10.50 -14.07
N ASP A 167 12.33 9.35 -13.78
CA ASP A 167 13.68 9.04 -14.28
C ASP A 167 13.70 9.03 -15.82
N ILE A 168 14.84 9.35 -16.42
CA ILE A 168 14.96 9.42 -17.89
C ILE A 168 14.96 8.04 -18.55
N THR A 169 15.33 6.99 -17.81
CA THR A 169 15.45 5.61 -18.33
C THR A 169 14.39 4.66 -17.77
N ASN A 170 13.85 4.95 -16.59
CA ASN A 170 12.91 4.09 -15.87
C ASN A 170 11.60 4.84 -15.66
N GLN A 171 10.67 4.67 -16.61
CA GLN A 171 9.40 5.39 -16.67
C GLN A 171 8.22 4.41 -16.66
N PRO A 172 7.81 3.88 -15.49
CA PRO A 172 6.69 2.97 -15.44
C PRO A 172 5.43 3.60 -16.01
N GLN A 173 4.71 2.86 -16.84
CA GLN A 173 3.44 3.26 -17.44
C GLN A 173 2.33 2.42 -16.84
N MET A 174 1.15 3.03 -16.68
CA MET A 174 -0.08 2.29 -16.37
C MET A 174 -0.40 1.30 -17.50
N GLY A 175 -0.94 0.14 -17.14
CA GLY A 175 -1.32 -0.95 -18.06
C GLY A 175 -0.15 -1.73 -18.64
N ARG A 176 1.05 -1.59 -18.06
CA ARG A 176 2.29 -2.24 -18.52
C ARG A 176 2.90 -3.15 -17.46
N GLY A 177 2.13 -3.50 -16.44
CA GLY A 177 2.51 -4.49 -15.42
C GLY A 177 3.27 -3.89 -14.25
N VAL A 178 3.71 -4.78 -13.36
CA VAL A 178 4.22 -4.44 -12.04
C VAL A 178 5.57 -3.72 -12.13
N ALA A 179 5.72 -2.63 -11.40
CA ALA A 179 7.00 -1.95 -11.22
C ALA A 179 7.83 -2.65 -10.13
N LEU A 180 9.04 -3.06 -10.49
CA LEU A 180 10.09 -3.47 -9.57
C LEU A 180 10.82 -2.21 -9.08
N LYS A 181 10.67 -1.86 -7.81
CA LYS A 181 11.20 -0.61 -7.23
C LYS A 181 12.63 -0.84 -6.75
N ILE A 182 13.57 -0.06 -7.29
CA ILE A 182 14.99 -0.20 -6.99
C ILE A 182 15.54 1.15 -6.51
N ALA A 183 16.22 1.14 -5.36
CA ALA A 183 16.91 2.30 -4.84
C ALA A 183 18.28 1.93 -4.26
N SER A 184 19.36 2.44 -4.83
CA SER A 184 20.71 2.28 -4.27
C SER A 184 20.86 2.95 -2.89
N SER A 185 20.00 3.91 -2.57
CA SER A 185 19.90 4.53 -1.24
C SER A 185 19.23 3.64 -0.19
N GLN A 186 18.71 2.46 -0.58
CA GLN A 186 17.96 1.55 0.30
C GLN A 186 16.66 2.16 0.87
N SER A 187 16.08 3.16 0.19
CA SER A 187 14.71 3.63 0.47
C SER A 187 13.64 2.59 0.08
N TYR A 188 14.01 1.70 -0.84
CA TYR A 188 13.32 0.47 -1.17
C TYR A 188 14.25 -0.70 -0.84
N ALA A 189 13.73 -1.76 -0.24
CA ALA A 189 14.47 -2.97 0.05
C ALA A 189 14.63 -3.82 -1.21
N GLY A 190 15.85 -4.31 -1.41
CA GLY A 190 16.19 -5.16 -2.54
C GLY A 190 17.62 -4.99 -3.01
N ASP A 191 18.17 -6.07 -3.53
CA ASP A 191 19.47 -6.13 -4.15
C ASP A 191 19.38 -6.76 -5.55
N ALA A 192 20.54 -6.95 -6.19
CA ALA A 192 20.59 -7.53 -7.53
C ALA A 192 20.04 -8.96 -7.58
N GLU A 193 20.15 -9.72 -6.49
CA GLU A 193 19.66 -11.09 -6.40
C GLU A 193 18.14 -11.11 -6.29
N ALA A 194 17.56 -10.28 -5.43
CA ALA A 194 16.11 -10.09 -5.31
C ALA A 194 15.50 -9.66 -6.67
N VAL A 195 16.13 -8.71 -7.35
CA VAL A 195 15.71 -8.29 -8.71
C VAL A 195 15.80 -9.45 -9.71
N ALA A 196 16.86 -10.26 -9.67
CA ALA A 196 17.03 -11.38 -10.57
C ALA A 196 15.96 -12.47 -10.36
N VAL A 197 15.64 -12.78 -9.10
CA VAL A 197 14.56 -13.73 -8.74
C VAL A 197 13.23 -13.27 -9.33
N LEU A 198 12.84 -12.02 -9.09
CA LEU A 198 11.55 -11.50 -9.59
C LEU A 198 11.52 -11.42 -11.12
N LYS A 199 12.59 -10.98 -11.77
CA LYS A 199 12.68 -11.00 -13.24
C LYS A 199 12.56 -12.41 -13.81
N GLY A 200 13.19 -13.39 -13.16
CA GLY A 200 13.11 -14.80 -13.54
C GLY A 200 11.69 -15.33 -13.41
N LEU A 201 11.03 -15.04 -12.28
CA LEU A 201 9.65 -15.42 -12.01
C LEU A 201 8.70 -14.81 -13.04
N CYS A 202 8.77 -13.49 -13.26
CA CYS A 202 7.94 -12.81 -14.25
C CYS A 202 8.13 -13.39 -15.66
N ARG A 203 9.37 -13.68 -16.09
CA ARG A 203 9.63 -14.30 -17.39
C ARG A 203 9.08 -15.71 -17.51
N LYS A 204 9.17 -16.51 -16.43
CA LYS A 204 8.67 -17.88 -16.41
C LYS A 204 7.15 -17.93 -16.49
N ALA A 205 6.47 -16.99 -15.84
CA ALA A 205 5.02 -16.90 -15.77
C ALA A 205 4.39 -15.94 -16.81
N ASP A 206 5.19 -15.39 -17.73
CA ASP A 206 4.76 -14.40 -18.75
C ASP A 206 4.06 -13.15 -18.16
N ILE A 207 4.56 -12.69 -17.01
CA ILE A 207 4.02 -11.54 -16.29
C ILE A 207 4.75 -10.27 -16.72
N PRO A 208 4.04 -9.23 -17.22
CA PRO A 208 4.67 -7.98 -17.58
C PRO A 208 5.20 -7.26 -16.34
N TYR A 209 6.43 -6.75 -16.44
CA TYR A 209 7.04 -5.95 -15.38
C TYR A 209 7.84 -4.78 -15.94
N GLN A 210 8.05 -3.78 -15.10
CA GLN A 210 8.77 -2.55 -15.38
C GLN A 210 9.80 -2.30 -14.28
N ILE A 211 10.74 -1.40 -14.53
CA ILE A 211 11.68 -0.94 -13.50
C ILE A 211 11.27 0.47 -13.08
N PHE A 212 11.21 0.67 -11.77
CA PHE A 212 11.05 1.98 -11.16
C PHE A 212 12.32 2.35 -10.42
N MET A 213 12.82 3.55 -10.72
CA MET A 213 13.88 4.20 -9.97
C MET A 213 13.51 5.65 -9.78
N ASN A 214 13.85 6.21 -8.63
CA ASN A 214 13.77 7.65 -8.43
C ASN A 214 14.82 8.36 -9.28
N ARG A 215 14.54 9.60 -9.68
CA ARG A 215 15.58 10.47 -10.19
C ARG A 215 16.66 10.66 -9.13
N SER A 216 17.92 10.72 -9.55
CA SER A 216 19.03 10.86 -8.60
C SER A 216 19.01 12.18 -7.81
N ASP A 217 18.32 13.21 -8.31
CA ASP A 217 18.20 14.55 -7.69
C ASP A 217 16.91 14.75 -6.89
N LEU A 218 16.00 13.78 -6.91
CA LEU A 218 14.72 13.84 -6.19
C LEU A 218 14.55 12.56 -5.37
N PRO A 219 14.71 12.62 -4.04
CA PRO A 219 14.44 11.45 -3.21
C PRO A 219 12.96 11.07 -3.32
N GLY A 220 12.68 9.78 -3.47
CA GLY A 220 11.32 9.26 -3.34
C GLY A 220 10.94 8.99 -1.89
N GLY A 221 9.72 8.50 -1.69
CA GLY A 221 9.29 7.98 -0.39
C GLY A 221 10.10 6.76 0.06
N SER A 222 10.08 6.49 1.36
CA SER A 222 10.47 5.20 1.95
C SER A 222 9.25 4.29 2.01
N THR A 223 9.47 2.98 1.97
CA THR A 223 8.38 1.99 2.12
C THR A 223 8.58 1.11 3.34
N LEU A 224 7.54 0.32 3.64
CA LEU A 224 7.58 -0.73 4.65
C LEU A 224 8.73 -1.72 4.49
N GLY A 225 9.20 -1.95 3.25
CA GLY A 225 10.24 -2.94 2.94
C GLY A 225 11.53 -2.67 3.70
N SER A 226 12.00 -1.42 3.70
CA SER A 226 13.22 -1.03 4.41
C SER A 226 13.08 -1.16 5.94
N LEU A 227 11.93 -0.78 6.50
CA LEU A 227 11.63 -0.90 7.94
C LEU A 227 11.54 -2.36 8.39
N LEU A 228 10.82 -3.19 7.63
CA LEU A 228 10.64 -4.60 7.96
C LEU A 228 11.93 -5.38 7.79
N SER A 229 12.67 -5.18 6.69
CA SER A 229 13.93 -5.88 6.46
C SER A 229 14.99 -5.58 7.54
N ALA A 230 14.94 -4.39 8.16
CA ALA A 230 15.82 -4.03 9.26
C ALA A 230 15.47 -4.78 10.57
N ASN A 231 14.18 -5.09 10.79
CA ASN A 231 13.70 -5.76 12.00
C ASN A 231 13.53 -7.29 11.84
N LEU A 232 13.42 -7.75 10.60
CA LEU A 232 13.29 -9.15 10.20
C LEU A 232 14.21 -9.36 9.00
N PRO A 233 15.42 -9.91 9.18
CA PRO A 233 16.45 -9.98 8.14
C PRO A 233 16.12 -11.06 7.10
N ILE A 234 15.06 -10.82 6.33
CA ILE A 234 14.58 -11.63 5.22
C ILE A 234 14.91 -10.92 3.91
N ARG A 235 15.30 -11.69 2.89
CA ARG A 235 15.53 -11.14 1.57
C ARG A 235 14.24 -10.49 1.06
N THR A 236 14.31 -9.22 0.69
CA THR A 236 13.12 -8.42 0.39
C THR A 236 13.21 -7.81 -0.99
N MET A 237 12.08 -7.69 -1.69
CA MET A 237 11.95 -6.87 -2.89
C MET A 237 10.72 -5.97 -2.78
N ASP A 238 10.92 -4.68 -3.02
CA ASP A 238 9.82 -3.73 -3.20
C ASP A 238 9.23 -3.80 -4.61
N ILE A 239 7.91 -3.97 -4.69
CA ILE A 239 7.15 -4.03 -5.94
C ILE A 239 5.87 -3.22 -5.81
N GLY A 240 5.29 -2.80 -6.94
CA GLY A 240 4.08 -1.99 -6.95
C GLY A 240 3.42 -1.83 -8.29
N ILE A 241 2.12 -1.59 -8.33
CA ILE A 241 1.48 -1.16 -9.57
C ILE A 241 1.75 0.33 -9.81
N PRO A 242 2.03 0.74 -11.06
CA PRO A 242 2.15 2.15 -11.39
C PRO A 242 0.80 2.85 -11.30
N ILE A 243 0.70 3.89 -10.47
CA ILE A 243 -0.47 4.75 -10.35
C ILE A 243 -0.12 6.22 -10.59
N THR A 244 -1.12 7.02 -10.90
CA THR A 244 -1.02 8.49 -10.90
C THR A 244 -1.93 9.08 -9.83
N ALA A 245 -1.62 10.31 -9.43
CA ALA A 245 -2.32 11.01 -8.36
C ALA A 245 -2.30 10.26 -7.02
N MET A 246 -1.20 9.56 -6.70
CA MET A 246 -0.96 8.95 -5.39
C MET A 246 -1.21 9.97 -4.25
N HIS A 247 -1.90 9.54 -3.20
CA HIS A 247 -2.40 10.34 -2.07
C HIS A 247 -3.52 11.35 -2.41
N SER A 248 -4.06 11.33 -3.62
CA SER A 248 -5.29 12.04 -3.95
C SER A 248 -6.48 11.41 -3.23
N CYS A 249 -7.54 12.18 -2.97
CA CYS A 249 -8.81 11.61 -2.56
C CYS A 249 -9.39 10.64 -3.62
N ARG A 250 -8.93 10.75 -4.86
CA ARG A 250 -9.26 9.83 -5.95
C ARG A 250 -8.05 9.65 -6.87
N GLU A 251 -7.61 8.41 -6.98
CA GLU A 251 -6.38 8.02 -7.67
C GLU A 251 -6.72 7.35 -9.01
N LEU A 252 -5.70 7.01 -9.80
CA LEU A 252 -5.87 6.40 -11.12
C LEU A 252 -4.79 5.34 -11.40
N MET A 253 -5.21 4.16 -11.84
CA MET A 253 -4.33 3.05 -12.25
C MET A 253 -4.75 2.46 -13.60
N GLY A 254 -3.88 1.68 -14.24
CA GLY A 254 -4.25 0.82 -15.36
C GLY A 254 -5.06 -0.39 -14.87
N ALA A 255 -6.17 -0.71 -15.53
CA ALA A 255 -7.03 -1.81 -15.11
C ALA A 255 -6.32 -3.17 -15.16
N ALA A 256 -5.43 -3.37 -16.15
CA ALA A 256 -4.66 -4.59 -16.31
C ALA A 256 -3.55 -4.78 -15.26
N ASP A 257 -3.15 -3.72 -14.56
CA ASP A 257 -2.04 -3.81 -13.60
C ASP A 257 -2.43 -4.59 -12.33
N GLN A 258 -3.72 -4.59 -11.96
CA GLN A 258 -4.22 -5.39 -10.83
C GLN A 258 -4.04 -6.88 -11.06
N ASP A 259 -4.34 -7.34 -12.29
CA ASP A 259 -4.20 -8.74 -12.67
C ASP A 259 -2.72 -9.13 -12.67
N ALA A 260 -1.86 -8.31 -13.29
CA ALA A 260 -0.42 -8.54 -13.30
C ALA A 260 0.20 -8.61 -11.88
N LEU A 261 -0.29 -7.78 -10.95
CA LEU A 261 0.14 -7.84 -9.55
C LEU A 261 -0.32 -9.14 -8.87
N THR A 262 -1.58 -9.50 -9.07
CA THR A 262 -2.16 -10.72 -8.48
C THR A 262 -1.46 -11.97 -9.01
N ASP A 263 -1.20 -12.02 -10.31
CA ASP A 263 -0.46 -13.10 -10.97
C ASP A 263 0.96 -13.21 -10.43
N LEU A 264 1.64 -12.08 -10.18
CA LEU A 264 3.01 -12.09 -9.65
C LEU A 264 3.06 -12.67 -8.23
N ILE A 265 2.16 -12.24 -7.35
CA ILE A 265 2.12 -12.74 -5.97
C ILE A 265 1.66 -14.20 -5.93
N THR A 266 0.73 -14.59 -6.81
CA THR A 266 0.31 -15.99 -6.94
C THR A 266 1.46 -16.89 -7.42
N ALA A 267 2.18 -16.45 -8.45
CA ALA A 267 3.36 -17.16 -8.96
C ALA A 267 4.46 -17.25 -7.90
N PHE A 268 4.62 -16.21 -7.08
CA PHE A 268 5.55 -16.18 -5.95
C PHE A 268 5.23 -17.28 -4.93
N PHE A 269 3.98 -17.35 -4.45
CA PHE A 269 3.56 -18.40 -3.52
C PHE A 269 3.57 -19.82 -4.11
N SER A 270 3.46 -19.95 -5.45
CA SER A 270 3.48 -21.25 -6.14
C SER A 270 4.89 -21.80 -6.41
N HIS A 271 5.92 -20.95 -6.27
CA HIS A 271 7.33 -21.30 -6.52
C HIS A 271 8.19 -21.21 -5.25
N SER A 272 7.52 -21.11 -4.10
CA SER A 272 8.12 -21.14 -2.77
C SER A 272 8.27 -22.58 -2.29
#